data_AF-A0A0P7WTZ7-F1
#
_entry.id   AF-A0A0P7WTZ7-F1
#
_cell.length_a   1.000
_cell.length_b   1.000
_cell.length_c   1.000
_cell.angle_alpha   90.00
_cell.angle_beta   90.00
_cell.angle_gamma   90.00
#
_symmetry.space_group_name_H-M   'P 1'
#
loop_
_entity.id
_entity.type
_entity.pdbx_description
1 polymer ?
#
loop_
_entity_poly.entity_id
_entity_poly.type
_entity_poly.pdbx_seq_one_letter_code
_entity_poly.pdbx_strand_id
1 'polypeptide(L)'
;MPTETVYGLAGDARNPESVAAIFAAKGRPAHNPLIVHLDSLDAAEHLANLPEAARVLAQAFWPGALTLVAPLRHGHGLANAVTAGLPTVALRVPAHPLARALLSEFGGPVAAPSANPSGRISPTTAAHVMAGLAGRIAAVLDGGPCPVGVESTILGFEGNEAVLLREGGISAEQIAAVLGQPPRTRTGAKITAPGQMLSHYAPRARVRLNVTTPQHDEIWIGFGPDCRGAALSLSLSGDLDEAAAKLFATLHQADAMGQPIAIAPVPEHGLGAAINDRLRRAAAPRA
;
A
#
# COMPACT_ATOMS: atom_id res chain seq x y z
N MET A 1 -12.46 -4.74 -1.69
CA MET A 1 -11.96 -5.86 -2.50
C MET A 1 -10.62 -6.34 -1.95
N PRO A 2 -10.37 -7.66 -1.92
CA PRO A 2 -9.07 -8.20 -1.56
C PRO A 2 -8.06 -7.93 -2.68
N THR A 3 -6.79 -7.75 -2.37
CA THR A 3 -5.69 -7.78 -3.35
C THR A 3 -4.54 -8.62 -2.80
N GLU A 4 -3.48 -8.84 -3.58
CA GLU A 4 -2.30 -9.55 -3.09
C GLU A 4 -1.53 -8.74 -2.04
N THR A 5 -1.70 -7.41 -2.03
CA THR A 5 -1.04 -6.48 -1.11
C THR A 5 -1.85 -6.22 0.16
N VAL A 6 -2.90 -5.43 0.04
CA VAL A 6 -3.83 -5.09 1.13
C VAL A 6 -5.26 -5.01 0.57
N TYR A 7 -6.26 -5.08 1.43
CA TYR A 7 -7.65 -4.84 1.02
C TYR A 7 -7.83 -3.38 0.59
N GLY A 8 -8.54 -3.18 -0.52
CA GLY A 8 -8.87 -1.87 -1.07
C GLY A 8 -10.36 -1.51 -0.92
N LEU A 9 -10.67 -0.27 -0.57
CA LEU A 9 -12.04 0.27 -0.57
C LEU A 9 -12.37 0.71 -2.00
N ALA A 10 -13.09 -0.15 -2.71
CA ALA A 10 -13.33 -0.01 -4.14
C ALA A 10 -14.56 0.83 -4.46
N GLY A 11 -14.47 1.64 -5.51
CA GLY A 11 -15.60 2.30 -6.16
C GLY A 11 -15.25 2.65 -7.62
N ASP A 12 -16.27 2.88 -8.44
CA ASP A 12 -16.10 3.32 -9.84
C ASP A 12 -15.28 4.62 -9.87
N ALA A 13 -14.15 4.60 -10.57
CA ALA A 13 -13.25 5.75 -10.69
C ALA A 13 -13.78 6.85 -11.64
N ARG A 14 -14.82 6.56 -12.42
CA ARG A 14 -15.46 7.51 -13.35
C ARG A 14 -16.61 8.26 -12.69
N ASN A 15 -17.20 7.71 -11.64
CA ASN A 15 -18.35 8.28 -10.94
C ASN A 15 -17.89 9.17 -9.77
N PRO A 16 -18.12 10.50 -9.82
CA PRO A 16 -17.73 11.42 -8.75
C PRO A 16 -18.34 11.09 -7.38
N GLU A 17 -19.60 10.62 -7.34
CA GLU A 17 -20.28 10.27 -6.09
C GLU A 17 -19.65 9.04 -5.43
N SER A 18 -19.32 8.03 -6.24
CA SER A 18 -18.58 6.84 -5.81
C SER A 18 -17.22 7.22 -5.20
N VAL A 19 -16.46 8.09 -5.89
CA VAL A 19 -15.16 8.55 -5.39
C VAL A 19 -15.32 9.38 -4.11
N ALA A 20 -16.32 10.26 -4.03
CA ALA A 20 -16.63 11.01 -2.82
C ALA A 20 -16.98 10.10 -1.64
N ALA A 21 -17.74 9.02 -1.87
CA ALA A 21 -18.06 8.02 -0.84
C ALA A 21 -16.81 7.32 -0.30
N ILE A 22 -15.80 7.02 -1.13
CA ILE A 22 -14.51 6.48 -0.68
C ILE A 22 -13.82 7.44 0.28
N PHE A 23 -13.74 8.73 -0.06
CA PHE A 23 -13.13 9.73 0.81
C PHE A 23 -13.90 9.86 2.13
N ALA A 24 -15.23 9.92 2.06
CA ALA A 24 -16.11 10.08 3.22
C ALA A 24 -16.01 8.88 4.19
N ALA A 25 -16.13 7.64 3.69
CA ALA A 25 -16.07 6.44 4.51
C ALA A 25 -14.75 6.34 5.30
N LYS A 26 -13.64 6.74 4.67
CA LYS A 26 -12.31 6.71 5.27
C LYS A 26 -11.99 7.94 6.14
N GLY A 27 -12.71 9.05 6.00
CA GLY A 27 -12.26 10.35 6.51
C GLY A 27 -10.92 10.78 5.89
N ARG A 28 -10.74 10.51 4.59
CA ARG A 28 -9.48 10.78 3.87
C ARG A 28 -9.48 12.23 3.35
N PRO A 29 -8.36 12.98 3.46
CA PRO A 29 -8.26 14.32 2.86
C PRO A 29 -8.36 14.26 1.32
N ALA A 30 -9.13 15.19 0.74
CA ALA A 30 -9.38 15.24 -0.70
C ALA A 30 -8.14 15.54 -1.57
N HIS A 31 -7.07 16.08 -0.97
CA HIS A 31 -5.81 16.36 -1.68
C HIS A 31 -4.92 15.11 -1.84
N ASN A 32 -5.34 13.93 -1.34
CA ASN A 32 -4.55 12.71 -1.42
C ASN A 32 -5.10 11.80 -2.53
N PRO A 33 -4.39 11.66 -3.67
CA PRO A 33 -4.89 10.93 -4.84
C PRO A 33 -5.18 9.45 -4.51
N LEU A 34 -5.89 8.78 -5.42
CA LEU A 34 -6.25 7.36 -5.32
C LEU A 34 -5.50 6.54 -6.39
N ILE A 35 -5.30 5.25 -6.11
CA ILE A 35 -4.82 4.30 -7.12
C ILE A 35 -6.02 3.74 -7.87
N VAL A 36 -5.98 3.82 -9.19
CA VAL A 36 -6.94 3.19 -10.09
C VAL A 36 -6.46 1.79 -10.43
N HIS A 37 -7.30 0.81 -10.16
CA HIS A 37 -7.08 -0.59 -10.47
C HIS A 37 -7.78 -0.94 -11.77
N LEU A 38 -7.08 -1.71 -12.61
CA LEU A 38 -7.46 -2.03 -13.98
C LEU A 38 -7.24 -3.51 -14.27
N ASP A 39 -7.89 -4.01 -15.31
CA ASP A 39 -7.78 -5.40 -15.74
C ASP A 39 -6.58 -5.66 -16.68
N SER A 40 -5.91 -4.64 -17.21
CA SER A 40 -4.89 -4.84 -18.23
C SER A 40 -3.96 -3.65 -18.38
N LEU A 41 -2.80 -3.89 -18.99
CA LEU A 41 -1.91 -2.82 -19.47
C LEU A 41 -2.62 -1.96 -20.52
N ASP A 42 -3.34 -2.58 -21.45
CA ASP A 42 -4.09 -1.87 -22.49
C ASP A 42 -5.08 -0.87 -21.87
N ALA A 43 -5.87 -1.29 -20.87
CA ALA A 43 -6.76 -0.37 -20.15
C ALA A 43 -5.99 0.78 -19.47
N ALA A 44 -4.79 0.52 -18.96
CA ALA A 44 -3.94 1.56 -18.37
C ALA A 44 -3.46 2.58 -19.41
N GLU A 45 -3.09 2.11 -20.59
CA GLU A 45 -2.67 2.96 -21.70
C GLU A 45 -3.80 3.79 -22.29
N HIS A 46 -5.07 3.40 -22.13
CA HIS A 46 -6.20 4.26 -22.48
C HIS A 46 -6.35 5.46 -21.54
N LEU A 47 -5.93 5.33 -20.28
CA LEU A 47 -6.07 6.38 -19.25
C LEU A 47 -4.85 7.29 -19.13
N ALA A 48 -3.65 6.78 -19.43
CA ALA A 48 -2.40 7.49 -19.20
C ALA A 48 -1.38 7.29 -20.32
N ASN A 49 -0.45 8.25 -20.42
CA ASN A 49 0.71 8.20 -21.30
C ASN A 49 1.87 7.52 -20.57
N LEU A 50 1.98 6.19 -20.71
CA LEU A 50 3.08 5.43 -20.09
C LEU A 50 4.40 5.67 -20.86
N PRO A 51 5.51 6.07 -20.20
CA PRO A 51 6.83 6.05 -20.80
C PRO A 51 7.32 4.61 -21.01
N GLU A 52 8.40 4.43 -21.77
CA GLU A 52 8.89 3.10 -22.13
C GLU A 52 9.31 2.27 -20.92
N ALA A 53 10.03 2.87 -19.97
CA ALA A 53 10.38 2.21 -18.72
C ALA A 53 9.14 1.74 -17.94
N ALA A 54 8.03 2.50 -17.99
CA ALA A 54 6.78 2.10 -17.35
C ALA A 54 6.16 0.87 -18.03
N ARG A 55 6.21 0.78 -19.37
CA ARG A 55 5.73 -0.40 -20.11
C ARG A 55 6.55 -1.65 -19.79
N VAL A 56 7.88 -1.52 -19.82
CA VAL A 56 8.80 -2.62 -19.48
C VAL A 56 8.50 -3.15 -18.07
N LEU A 57 8.35 -2.25 -17.09
CA LEU A 57 8.02 -2.62 -15.72
C LEU A 57 6.61 -3.22 -15.60
N ALA A 58 5.62 -2.68 -16.31
CA ALA A 58 4.28 -3.26 -16.35
C ALA A 58 4.31 -4.69 -16.90
N GLN A 59 5.02 -4.94 -18.00
CA GLN A 59 5.14 -6.28 -18.57
C GLN A 59 5.82 -7.28 -17.61
N ALA A 60 6.77 -6.81 -16.80
CA ALA A 60 7.48 -7.66 -15.83
C ALA A 60 6.67 -7.93 -14.55
N PHE A 61 5.91 -6.95 -14.06
CA PHE A 61 5.34 -6.98 -12.71
C PHE A 61 3.81 -6.87 -12.66
N TRP A 62 3.12 -6.71 -13.80
CA TRP A 62 1.66 -6.78 -13.87
C TRP A 62 1.19 -8.09 -14.48
N PRO A 63 0.15 -8.73 -13.92
CA PRO A 63 -0.54 -8.38 -12.68
C PRO A 63 0.35 -8.53 -11.42
N GLY A 64 0.30 -7.57 -10.48
CA GLY A 64 1.14 -7.63 -9.28
C GLY A 64 1.26 -6.34 -8.47
N ALA A 65 2.20 -6.38 -7.51
CA ALA A 65 2.39 -5.39 -6.46
C ALA A 65 3.12 -4.11 -6.91
N LEU A 66 2.95 -3.72 -8.18
CA LEU A 66 3.51 -2.51 -8.76
C LEU A 66 2.42 -1.49 -9.07
N THR A 67 2.68 -0.23 -8.81
CA THR A 67 1.84 0.91 -9.19
C THR A 67 2.69 1.91 -9.97
N LEU A 68 2.17 2.36 -11.11
CA LEU A 68 2.84 3.29 -12.02
C LEU A 68 2.10 4.62 -12.03
N VAL A 69 2.83 5.71 -11.79
CA VAL A 69 2.31 7.08 -11.86
C VAL A 69 2.71 7.67 -13.19
N ALA A 70 1.72 8.02 -14.02
CA ALA A 70 1.95 8.53 -15.36
C ALA A 70 1.02 9.71 -15.71
N PRO A 71 1.39 10.58 -16.67
CA PRO A 71 0.55 11.66 -17.14
C PRO A 71 -0.80 11.15 -17.67
N LEU A 72 -1.89 11.82 -17.30
CA LEU A 72 -3.22 11.53 -17.82
C LEU A 72 -3.29 11.75 -19.35
N ARG A 73 -4.07 10.93 -20.04
CA ARG A 73 -4.48 11.18 -21.42
C ARG A 73 -5.66 12.13 -21.49
N HIS A 74 -5.78 12.87 -22.59
CA HIS A 74 -7.01 13.59 -22.87
C HIS A 74 -8.19 12.61 -23.02
N GLY A 75 -9.35 12.94 -22.46
CA GLY A 75 -10.54 12.07 -22.53
C GLY A 75 -10.46 10.82 -21.64
N HIS A 76 -9.58 10.81 -20.63
CA HIS A 76 -9.40 9.67 -19.71
C HIS A 76 -10.68 9.24 -18.96
N GLY A 77 -11.73 10.07 -18.87
CA GLY A 77 -13.03 9.69 -18.33
C GLY A 77 -13.08 9.41 -16.81
N LEU A 78 -12.00 9.70 -16.08
CA LEU A 78 -11.94 9.55 -14.61
C LEU A 78 -12.55 10.78 -13.93
N ALA A 79 -13.17 10.58 -12.77
CA ALA A 79 -13.60 11.68 -11.94
C ALA A 79 -12.39 12.46 -11.41
N ASN A 80 -12.46 13.81 -11.44
CA ASN A 80 -11.35 14.70 -11.05
C ASN A 80 -10.81 14.43 -9.63
N ALA A 81 -11.68 14.00 -8.72
CA ALA A 81 -11.31 13.68 -7.33
C ALA A 81 -10.33 12.49 -7.22
N VAL A 82 -10.24 11.62 -8.23
CA VAL A 82 -9.30 10.48 -8.25
C VAL A 82 -7.85 10.97 -8.21
N THR A 83 -7.52 11.99 -9.00
CA THR A 83 -6.16 12.51 -9.11
C THR A 83 -5.88 13.66 -8.15
N ALA A 84 -6.87 14.08 -7.36
CA ALA A 84 -6.78 15.25 -6.50
C ALA A 84 -6.31 16.52 -7.25
N GLY A 85 -6.68 16.65 -8.53
CA GLY A 85 -6.30 17.78 -9.40
C GLY A 85 -4.88 17.68 -9.98
N LEU A 86 -4.17 16.55 -9.78
CA LEU A 86 -2.87 16.33 -10.39
C LEU A 86 -3.01 15.98 -11.88
N PRO A 87 -2.01 16.35 -12.72
CA PRO A 87 -1.98 15.97 -14.14
C PRO A 87 -1.56 14.51 -14.36
N THR A 88 -1.34 13.75 -13.29
CA THR A 88 -0.91 12.35 -13.30
C THR A 88 -1.90 11.46 -12.57
N VAL A 89 -1.88 10.17 -12.89
CA VAL A 89 -2.69 9.13 -12.24
C VAL A 89 -1.83 7.95 -11.84
N ALA A 90 -2.14 7.35 -10.69
CA ALA A 90 -1.53 6.12 -10.21
C ALA A 90 -2.36 4.91 -10.68
N LEU A 91 -1.76 4.02 -11.46
CA LEU A 91 -2.40 2.87 -12.08
C LEU A 91 -1.81 1.56 -11.56
N ARG A 92 -2.63 0.52 -11.44
CA ARG A 92 -2.20 -0.83 -11.05
C ARG A 92 -3.09 -1.90 -11.67
N VAL A 93 -2.47 -3.02 -12.03
CA VAL A 93 -3.17 -4.26 -12.37
C VAL A 93 -2.91 -5.26 -11.23
N PRO A 94 -3.88 -5.51 -10.32
CA PRO A 94 -3.65 -6.38 -9.16
C PRO A 94 -3.61 -7.87 -9.54
N ALA A 95 -2.82 -8.68 -8.85
CA ALA A 95 -2.67 -10.12 -9.14
C ALA A 95 -3.74 -11.02 -8.48
N HIS A 96 -4.47 -10.51 -7.49
CA HIS A 96 -5.42 -11.34 -6.73
C HIS A 96 -6.58 -11.85 -7.60
N PRO A 97 -6.87 -13.16 -7.64
CA PRO A 97 -7.91 -13.74 -8.51
C PRO A 97 -9.29 -13.09 -8.36
N LEU A 98 -9.74 -12.85 -7.12
CA LEU A 98 -11.01 -12.15 -6.89
C LEU A 98 -11.00 -10.67 -7.30
N ALA A 99 -9.87 -9.97 -7.22
CA ALA A 99 -9.76 -8.60 -7.72
C ALA A 99 -9.85 -8.58 -9.25
N ARG A 100 -9.16 -9.52 -9.90
CA ARG A 100 -9.19 -9.72 -11.35
C ARG A 100 -10.61 -10.01 -11.84
N ALA A 101 -11.32 -10.94 -11.18
CA ALA A 101 -12.70 -11.27 -11.50
C ALA A 101 -13.63 -10.06 -11.32
N LEU A 102 -13.49 -9.32 -10.23
CA LEU A 102 -14.28 -8.10 -10.01
C LEU A 102 -14.04 -7.05 -11.10
N LEU A 103 -12.78 -6.79 -11.46
CA LEU A 103 -12.43 -5.80 -12.48
C LEU A 103 -12.96 -6.22 -13.86
N SER A 104 -12.85 -7.50 -14.20
CA SER A 104 -13.37 -8.06 -15.45
C SER A 104 -14.90 -7.95 -15.52
N GLU A 105 -15.60 -8.32 -14.46
CA GLU A 105 -17.08 -8.28 -14.42
C GLU A 105 -17.59 -6.84 -14.42
N PHE A 106 -16.89 -5.93 -13.73
CA PHE A 106 -17.25 -4.52 -13.67
C PHE A 106 -17.01 -3.79 -14.99
N GLY A 107 -16.00 -4.20 -15.77
CA GLY A 107 -15.71 -3.64 -17.09
C GLY A 107 -15.26 -2.18 -17.06
N GLY A 108 -14.58 -1.74 -16.01
CA GLY A 108 -14.18 -0.34 -15.86
C GLY A 108 -13.11 -0.09 -14.79
N PRO A 109 -12.57 1.15 -14.72
CA PRO A 109 -11.55 1.51 -13.77
C PRO A 109 -12.11 1.62 -12.34
N VAL A 110 -11.44 1.01 -11.37
CA VAL A 110 -11.85 1.00 -9.96
C VAL A 110 -10.86 1.77 -9.10
N ALA A 111 -11.28 2.88 -8.50
CA ALA A 111 -10.48 3.57 -7.52
C ALA A 111 -10.50 2.78 -6.20
N ALA A 112 -9.33 2.42 -5.67
CA ALA A 112 -9.26 1.63 -4.44
C ALA A 112 -8.02 1.96 -3.59
N PRO A 113 -8.09 2.95 -2.69
CA PRO A 113 -7.10 3.07 -1.61
C PRO A 113 -7.28 1.92 -0.60
N SER A 114 -6.35 1.76 0.34
CA SER A 114 -6.46 0.75 1.41
C SER A 114 -7.79 0.86 2.19
N ALA A 115 -8.40 -0.24 2.60
CA ALA A 115 -9.76 -0.29 3.17
C ALA A 115 -9.82 -0.03 4.69
N ASN A 116 -9.12 0.99 5.17
CA ASN A 116 -9.06 1.40 6.58
C ASN A 116 -9.42 2.89 6.76
N PRO A 117 -9.82 3.34 7.96
CA PRO A 117 -9.87 4.76 8.27
C PRO A 117 -8.51 5.43 8.01
N SER A 118 -8.54 6.66 7.51
CA SER A 118 -7.33 7.39 7.10
C SER A 118 -6.30 7.46 8.23
N GLY A 119 -5.03 7.19 7.91
CA GLY A 119 -3.92 7.20 8.87
C GLY A 119 -3.79 5.94 9.74
N ARG A 120 -4.79 5.05 9.78
CA ARG A 120 -4.74 3.79 10.56
C ARG A 120 -3.96 2.68 9.86
N ILE A 121 -3.68 1.60 10.59
CA ILE A 121 -3.06 0.37 10.06
C ILE A 121 -3.87 -0.15 8.86
N SER A 122 -3.17 -0.50 7.78
CA SER A 122 -3.80 -1.05 6.57
C SER A 122 -4.43 -2.43 6.85
N PRO A 123 -5.50 -2.81 6.13
CA PRO A 123 -6.18 -4.08 6.34
C PRO A 123 -5.64 -5.17 5.42
N THR A 124 -5.19 -6.29 5.99
CA THR A 124 -4.77 -7.49 5.25
C THR A 124 -5.78 -8.63 5.31
N THR A 125 -6.92 -8.44 5.98
CA THR A 125 -8.02 -9.43 6.08
C THR A 125 -9.37 -8.71 6.01
N ALA A 126 -10.44 -9.43 5.66
CA ALA A 126 -11.80 -8.89 5.70
C ALA A 126 -12.20 -8.43 7.12
N ALA A 127 -11.75 -9.14 8.16
CA ALA A 127 -11.98 -8.75 9.55
C ALA A 127 -11.36 -7.38 9.89
N HIS A 128 -10.15 -7.09 9.40
CA HIS A 128 -9.53 -5.76 9.56
C HIS A 128 -10.36 -4.66 8.87
N VAL A 129 -10.95 -4.95 7.70
CA VAL A 129 -11.84 -4.01 7.01
C VAL A 129 -13.08 -3.74 7.86
N MET A 130 -13.74 -4.78 8.35
CA MET A 130 -14.96 -4.64 9.15
C MET A 130 -14.70 -3.91 10.47
N ALA A 131 -13.57 -4.18 11.15
CA ALA A 131 -13.19 -3.48 12.37
C ALA A 131 -13.00 -1.97 12.16
N GLY A 132 -12.59 -1.54 10.96
CA GLY A 132 -12.35 -0.14 10.63
C GLY A 132 -13.53 0.59 9.98
N LEU A 133 -14.31 -0.10 9.15
CA LEU A 133 -15.26 0.53 8.21
C LEU A 133 -16.70 -0.02 8.29
N ALA A 134 -17.03 -0.89 9.25
CA ALA A 134 -18.40 -1.35 9.45
C ALA A 134 -19.40 -0.19 9.53
N GLY A 135 -20.54 -0.33 8.85
CA GLY A 135 -21.58 0.70 8.75
C GLY A 135 -21.25 1.87 7.81
N ARG A 136 -20.09 1.87 7.16
CA ARG A 136 -19.67 2.94 6.21
C ARG A 136 -19.49 2.45 4.77
N ILE A 137 -19.62 1.15 4.54
CA ILE A 137 -19.36 0.50 3.25
C ILE A 137 -20.52 -0.45 2.93
N ALA A 138 -20.78 -0.65 1.64
CA ALA A 138 -21.88 -1.48 1.19
C ALA A 138 -21.61 -2.99 1.39
N ALA A 139 -20.36 -3.44 1.18
CA ALA A 139 -19.99 -4.85 1.28
C ALA A 139 -18.48 -5.03 1.46
N VAL A 140 -18.08 -6.23 1.89
CA VAL A 140 -16.70 -6.72 1.84
C VAL A 140 -16.67 -8.02 1.04
N LEU A 141 -15.87 -8.05 -0.01
CA LEU A 141 -15.53 -9.29 -0.70
C LEU A 141 -14.40 -9.95 0.08
N ASP A 142 -14.68 -11.07 0.74
CA ASP A 142 -13.69 -11.82 1.53
C ASP A 142 -12.88 -12.75 0.61
N GLY A 143 -11.59 -12.48 0.51
CA GLY A 143 -10.62 -13.31 -0.22
C GLY A 143 -9.57 -13.94 0.69
N GLY A 144 -9.79 -13.95 2.00
CA GLY A 144 -8.80 -14.39 2.98
C GLY A 144 -7.66 -13.38 3.19
N PRO A 145 -6.57 -13.80 3.86
CA PRO A 145 -5.41 -12.95 4.12
C PRO A 145 -4.64 -12.56 2.85
N CYS A 146 -4.18 -11.31 2.79
CA CYS A 146 -3.32 -10.83 1.70
C CYS A 146 -1.90 -11.44 1.81
N PRO A 147 -1.38 -12.11 0.77
CA PRO A 147 -0.10 -12.81 0.82
C PRO A 147 1.14 -11.91 0.89
N VAL A 148 1.13 -10.70 0.32
CA VAL A 148 2.28 -9.78 0.38
C VAL A 148 2.26 -8.93 1.66
N GLY A 149 1.08 -8.58 2.16
CA GLY A 149 0.87 -7.90 3.45
C GLY A 149 1.34 -6.45 3.55
N VAL A 150 2.12 -5.94 2.60
CA VAL A 150 2.44 -4.51 2.44
C VAL A 150 1.90 -3.97 1.12
N GLU A 151 1.66 -2.66 1.03
CA GLU A 151 1.13 -2.04 -0.19
C GLU A 151 2.07 -2.17 -1.40
N SER A 152 1.55 -1.90 -2.59
CA SER A 152 2.33 -1.88 -3.83
C SER A 152 3.48 -0.88 -3.80
N THR A 153 4.56 -1.21 -4.49
CA THR A 153 5.63 -0.25 -4.79
C THR A 153 5.10 0.78 -5.79
N ILE A 154 5.39 2.06 -5.57
CA ILE A 154 4.94 3.13 -6.45
C ILE A 154 6.15 3.73 -7.16
N LEU A 155 6.13 3.70 -8.49
CA LEU A 155 7.09 4.38 -9.35
C LEU A 155 6.42 5.53 -10.09
N GLY A 156 7.07 6.68 -10.11
CA GLY A 156 6.82 7.77 -11.05
C GLY A 156 7.94 7.84 -12.07
N PHE A 157 7.86 8.82 -12.98
CA PHE A 157 8.83 8.96 -14.06
C PHE A 157 9.19 10.42 -14.31
N GLU A 158 10.48 10.68 -14.47
CA GLU A 158 11.03 11.93 -15.01
C GLU A 158 11.56 11.61 -16.42
N GLY A 159 10.77 11.93 -17.44
CA GLY A 159 11.02 11.41 -18.79
C GLY A 159 10.89 9.89 -18.82
N ASN A 160 11.98 9.18 -19.10
CA ASN A 160 12.03 7.71 -19.09
C ASN A 160 12.74 7.13 -17.85
N GLU A 161 13.16 7.97 -16.90
CA GLU A 161 13.83 7.53 -15.68
C GLU A 161 12.80 7.20 -14.59
N ALA A 162 12.86 5.99 -14.03
CA ALA A 162 12.00 5.58 -12.94
C ALA A 162 12.41 6.26 -11.62
N VAL A 163 11.43 6.79 -10.89
CA VAL A 163 11.61 7.44 -9.59
C VAL A 163 10.78 6.68 -8.54
N LEU A 164 11.44 6.22 -7.48
CA LEU A 164 10.79 5.53 -6.38
C LEU A 164 10.00 6.51 -5.51
N LEU A 165 8.67 6.41 -5.57
CA LEU A 165 7.75 7.27 -4.84
C LEU A 165 7.28 6.67 -3.52
N ARG A 166 7.25 5.33 -3.43
CA ARG A 166 6.92 4.58 -2.21
C ARG A 166 7.45 3.15 -2.30
N GLU A 167 8.14 2.70 -1.26
CA GLU A 167 8.51 1.30 -1.06
C GLU A 167 7.28 0.40 -0.92
N GLY A 168 7.36 -0.84 -1.38
CA GLY A 168 6.25 -1.79 -1.29
C GLY A 168 6.63 -3.21 -1.65
N GLY A 169 5.66 -3.98 -2.13
CA GLY A 169 5.81 -5.41 -2.42
C GLY A 169 6.78 -5.80 -3.55
N ILE A 170 7.36 -4.83 -4.28
CA ILE A 170 8.44 -5.03 -5.26
C ILE A 170 9.65 -4.20 -4.82
N SER A 171 10.79 -4.85 -4.60
CA SER A 171 11.98 -4.17 -4.08
C SER A 171 12.69 -3.34 -5.16
N ALA A 172 13.49 -2.37 -4.73
CA ALA A 172 14.30 -1.56 -5.63
C ALA A 172 15.31 -2.41 -6.44
N GLU A 173 15.81 -3.50 -5.85
CA GLU A 173 16.69 -4.46 -6.51
C GLU A 173 15.97 -5.25 -7.61
N GLN A 174 14.71 -5.65 -7.39
CA GLN A 174 13.90 -6.30 -8.42
C GLN A 174 13.62 -5.33 -9.59
N ILE A 175 13.32 -4.06 -9.29
CA ILE A 175 13.17 -3.01 -10.31
C ILE A 175 14.48 -2.82 -11.09
N ALA A 176 15.61 -2.78 -10.39
CA ALA A 176 16.92 -2.62 -11.00
C ALA A 176 17.27 -3.78 -11.95
N ALA A 177 16.91 -5.01 -11.58
CA ALA A 177 17.13 -6.19 -12.43
C ALA A 177 16.38 -6.11 -13.77
N VAL A 178 15.23 -5.45 -13.80
CA VAL A 178 14.42 -5.27 -15.03
C VAL A 178 14.90 -4.07 -15.85
N LEU A 179 15.23 -2.95 -15.21
CA LEU A 179 15.64 -1.72 -15.91
C LEU A 179 17.14 -1.66 -16.24
N GLY A 180 17.95 -2.55 -15.67
CA GLY A 180 19.42 -2.49 -15.75
C GLY A 180 20.06 -1.41 -14.86
N GLN A 181 19.25 -0.66 -14.10
CA GLN A 181 19.72 0.39 -13.18
C GLN A 181 18.71 0.62 -12.04
N PRO A 182 19.16 1.01 -10.84
CA PRO A 182 18.25 1.28 -9.73
C PRO A 182 17.33 2.48 -10.01
N PRO A 183 16.08 2.48 -9.50
CA PRO A 183 15.23 3.65 -9.59
C PRO A 183 15.83 4.80 -8.79
N ARG A 184 15.65 6.04 -9.26
CA ARG A 184 16.10 7.22 -8.53
C ARG A 184 15.28 7.40 -7.25
N THR A 185 15.93 7.74 -6.16
CA THR A 185 15.24 8.13 -4.93
C THR A 185 14.68 9.53 -5.08
N ARG A 186 13.41 9.72 -4.73
CA ARG A 186 12.77 11.03 -4.77
C ARG A 186 13.41 12.00 -3.78
N THR A 187 13.71 13.22 -4.24
CA THR A 187 14.09 14.36 -3.40
C THR A 187 12.89 15.33 -3.29
N GLY A 188 12.30 15.48 -2.10
CA GLY A 188 11.25 16.49 -1.84
C GLY A 188 10.00 15.99 -1.11
N ALA A 189 9.25 16.95 -0.54
CA ALA A 189 8.13 16.70 0.39
C ALA A 189 6.72 16.76 -0.23
N LYS A 190 6.57 17.19 -1.50
CA LYS A 190 5.25 17.33 -2.13
C LYS A 190 4.59 15.96 -2.31
N ILE A 191 3.33 15.83 -1.93
CA ILE A 191 2.54 14.60 -2.16
C ILE A 191 2.18 14.53 -3.65
N THR A 192 2.72 13.54 -4.34
CA THR A 192 2.45 13.24 -5.75
C THR A 192 1.89 11.82 -5.93
N ALA A 193 1.92 11.01 -4.89
CA ALA A 193 1.36 9.68 -4.85
C ALA A 193 0.80 9.31 -3.46
N PRO A 194 -0.08 8.30 -3.38
CA PRO A 194 -0.60 7.80 -2.11
C PRO A 194 0.50 7.30 -1.17
N GLY A 195 0.29 7.46 0.15
CA GLY A 195 1.19 6.91 1.18
C GLY A 195 2.43 7.76 1.48
N GLN A 196 2.53 8.97 0.93
CA GLN A 196 3.67 9.88 1.16
C GLN A 196 3.51 10.78 2.39
N MET A 197 2.44 10.62 3.17
CA MET A 197 2.21 11.38 4.41
C MET A 197 3.15 10.92 5.53
N LEU A 198 3.63 11.86 6.35
CA LEU A 198 4.59 11.61 7.43
C LEU A 198 4.05 10.65 8.50
N SER A 199 2.77 10.79 8.88
CA SER A 199 2.06 9.85 9.75
C SER A 199 1.04 9.06 8.95
N HIS A 200 1.22 7.74 8.92
CA HIS A 200 0.35 6.79 8.23
C HIS A 200 0.61 5.40 8.81
N TYR A 201 -0.34 4.47 8.65
CA TYR A 201 -0.24 3.10 9.19
C TYR A 201 -0.20 3.04 10.73
N ALA A 202 -0.65 4.09 11.41
CA ALA A 202 -0.45 4.26 12.84
C ALA A 202 -1.43 3.41 13.67
N PRO A 203 -0.93 2.56 14.61
CA PRO A 203 -1.74 1.99 15.68
C PRO A 203 -2.30 3.11 16.60
N ARG A 204 -3.18 2.78 17.55
CA ARG A 204 -3.55 3.66 18.70
C ARG A 204 -2.40 3.71 19.70
N ALA A 205 -1.74 2.59 19.94
CA ALA A 205 -0.56 2.48 20.78
C ALA A 205 0.62 3.34 20.27
N ARG A 206 1.53 3.72 21.18
CA ARG A 206 2.82 4.31 20.80
C ARG A 206 3.74 3.21 20.27
N VAL A 207 4.58 3.52 19.28
CA VAL A 207 5.50 2.56 18.67
C VAL A 207 6.94 3.02 18.89
N ARG A 208 7.79 2.10 19.35
CA ARG A 208 9.24 2.23 19.40
C ARG A 208 9.90 1.22 18.47
N LEU A 209 10.90 1.67 17.74
CA LEU A 209 11.58 0.87 16.71
C LEU A 209 12.99 0.49 17.17
N ASN A 210 13.54 -0.53 16.52
CA ASN A 210 14.90 -1.03 16.73
C ASN A 210 15.17 -1.39 18.20
N VAL A 211 14.18 -1.95 18.88
CA VAL A 211 14.25 -2.30 20.30
C VAL A 211 14.81 -3.71 20.46
N THR A 212 15.97 -3.82 21.08
CA THR A 212 16.59 -5.10 21.46
C THR A 212 16.24 -5.52 22.89
N THR A 213 15.91 -4.56 23.76
CA THR A 213 15.48 -4.80 25.15
C THR A 213 14.16 -4.05 25.40
N PRO A 214 12.99 -4.73 25.33
CA PRO A 214 11.70 -4.09 25.56
C PRO A 214 11.51 -3.73 27.05
N GLN A 215 10.67 -2.72 27.30
CA GLN A 215 10.21 -2.38 28.64
C GLN A 215 9.11 -3.36 29.10
N HIS A 216 8.92 -3.49 30.42
CA HIS A 216 7.99 -4.48 30.98
C HIS A 216 6.52 -4.23 30.60
N ASP A 217 6.16 -2.98 30.30
CA ASP A 217 4.82 -2.55 29.92
C ASP A 217 4.59 -2.50 28.39
N GLU A 218 5.54 -2.98 27.59
CA GLU A 218 5.47 -2.99 26.12
C GLU A 218 5.13 -4.37 25.54
N ILE A 219 4.34 -4.39 24.47
CA ILE A 219 4.24 -5.56 23.59
C ILE A 219 5.47 -5.57 22.69
N TRP A 220 6.37 -6.52 22.93
CA TRP A 220 7.51 -6.74 22.07
C TRP A 220 7.12 -7.57 20.85
N ILE A 221 7.32 -7.00 19.67
CA ILE A 221 7.21 -7.67 18.37
C ILE A 221 8.63 -8.00 17.89
N GLY A 222 8.94 -9.29 17.85
CA GLY A 222 10.24 -9.82 17.46
C GLY A 222 10.42 -10.01 15.96
N PHE A 223 11.67 -10.04 15.52
CA PHE A 223 12.09 -10.46 14.18
C PHE A 223 13.37 -11.30 14.29
N GLY A 224 13.36 -12.49 13.70
CA GLY A 224 14.47 -13.42 13.73
C GLY A 224 14.55 -14.31 14.98
N PRO A 225 15.49 -15.28 14.96
CA PRO A 225 15.60 -16.34 15.97
C PRO A 225 16.04 -15.83 17.35
N ASP A 226 16.64 -14.65 17.44
CA ASP A 226 17.10 -14.04 18.69
C ASP A 226 15.95 -13.40 19.50
N CYS A 227 14.76 -13.26 18.90
CA CYS A 227 13.60 -12.64 19.53
C CYS A 227 12.58 -13.64 20.08
N ARG A 228 12.99 -14.86 20.45
CA ARG A 228 12.06 -15.94 20.91
C ARG A 228 11.23 -15.60 22.16
N GLY A 229 11.67 -14.64 22.97
CA GLY A 229 10.92 -14.15 24.13
C GLY A 229 9.88 -13.07 23.82
N ALA A 230 9.75 -12.66 22.56
CA ALA A 230 8.77 -11.65 22.15
C ALA A 230 7.33 -12.19 22.24
N ALA A 231 6.40 -11.33 22.64
CA ALA A 231 4.98 -11.69 22.74
C ALA A 231 4.37 -11.98 21.35
N LEU A 232 4.85 -11.28 20.32
CA LEU A 232 4.48 -11.45 18.92
C LEU A 232 5.73 -11.49 18.05
N SER A 233 5.62 -11.99 16.82
CA SER A 233 6.73 -12.02 15.87
C SER A 233 6.28 -11.69 14.46
N LEU A 234 7.11 -10.93 13.74
CA LEU A 234 6.98 -10.74 12.29
C LEU A 234 7.45 -11.97 11.53
N SER A 235 8.58 -12.55 11.94
CA SER A 235 9.11 -13.81 11.43
C SER A 235 10.07 -14.40 12.47
N LEU A 236 9.91 -15.68 12.80
CA LEU A 236 10.80 -16.37 13.73
C LEU A 236 12.14 -16.78 13.09
N SER A 237 12.15 -17.00 11.78
CA SER A 237 13.35 -17.30 11.00
C SER A 237 14.12 -16.05 10.57
N GLY A 238 13.47 -14.89 10.58
CA GLY A 238 14.02 -13.64 10.02
C GLY A 238 13.79 -13.54 8.50
N ASP A 239 12.78 -14.24 8.00
CA ASP A 239 12.36 -14.17 6.60
C ASP A 239 11.59 -12.87 6.34
N LEU A 240 12.03 -12.11 5.33
CA LEU A 240 11.47 -10.79 5.02
C LEU A 240 10.11 -10.88 4.32
N ASP A 241 9.86 -11.92 3.52
CA ASP A 241 8.57 -12.14 2.85
C ASP A 241 7.49 -12.47 3.89
N GLU A 242 7.79 -13.38 4.83
CA GLU A 242 6.94 -13.69 5.97
C GLU A 242 6.67 -12.45 6.82
N ALA A 243 7.72 -11.68 7.12
CA ALA A 243 7.60 -10.47 7.92
C ALA A 243 6.71 -9.41 7.24
N ALA A 244 6.83 -9.21 5.92
CA ALA A 244 5.96 -8.30 5.18
C ALA A 244 4.50 -8.78 5.17
N ALA A 245 4.28 -10.09 4.91
CA ALA A 245 2.96 -10.71 4.92
C ALA A 245 2.23 -10.54 6.26
N LYS A 246 2.97 -10.68 7.37
CA LYS A 246 2.43 -10.61 8.74
C LYS A 246 2.37 -9.19 9.31
N LEU A 247 3.14 -8.24 8.78
CA LEU A 247 3.36 -6.91 9.38
C LEU A 247 2.09 -6.26 9.92
N PHE A 248 1.09 -6.00 9.07
CA PHE A 248 -0.11 -5.30 9.50
C PHE A 248 -1.00 -6.16 10.40
N ALA A 249 -1.07 -7.48 10.18
CA ALA A 249 -1.85 -8.36 11.04
C ALA A 249 -1.28 -8.38 12.47
N THR A 250 0.06 -8.47 12.60
CA THR A 250 0.75 -8.39 13.88
C THR A 250 0.56 -7.03 14.55
N LEU A 251 0.60 -5.93 13.79
CA LEU A 251 0.31 -4.60 14.32
C LEU A 251 -1.14 -4.44 14.79
N HIS A 252 -2.13 -4.99 14.07
CA HIS A 252 -3.53 -5.00 14.53
C HIS A 252 -3.69 -5.79 15.82
N GLN A 253 -3.05 -6.96 15.91
CA GLN A 253 -3.05 -7.79 17.12
C GLN A 253 -2.42 -7.05 18.30
N ALA A 254 -1.25 -6.44 18.12
CA ALA A 254 -0.59 -5.67 19.16
C ALA A 254 -1.40 -4.43 19.59
N ASP A 255 -1.99 -3.70 18.64
CA ASP A 255 -2.80 -2.50 18.94
C ASP A 255 -4.07 -2.85 19.73
N ALA A 256 -4.63 -4.04 19.51
CA ALA A 256 -5.79 -4.53 20.25
C ALA A 256 -5.47 -4.87 21.72
N MET A 257 -4.20 -5.11 22.06
CA MET A 257 -3.75 -5.38 23.44
C MET A 257 -3.69 -4.10 24.29
N GLY A 258 -3.75 -2.91 23.67
CA GLY A 258 -3.88 -1.63 24.39
C GLY A 258 -2.60 -1.16 25.11
N GLN A 259 -1.47 -1.82 24.91
CA GLN A 259 -0.16 -1.47 25.47
C GLN A 259 0.74 -0.82 24.41
N PRO A 260 1.75 -0.02 24.81
CA PRO A 260 2.79 0.45 23.89
C PRO A 260 3.48 -0.70 23.16
N ILE A 261 3.94 -0.46 21.93
CA ILE A 261 4.51 -1.47 21.04
C ILE A 261 6.01 -1.20 20.87
N ALA A 262 6.83 -2.21 21.12
CA ALA A 262 8.26 -2.20 20.83
C ALA A 262 8.56 -3.20 19.70
N ILE A 263 9.32 -2.79 18.69
CA ILE A 263 9.59 -3.62 17.52
C ILE A 263 11.09 -3.84 17.37
N ALA A 264 11.48 -5.10 17.22
CA ALA A 264 12.86 -5.50 16.96
C ALA A 264 13.40 -4.89 15.65
N PRO A 265 14.73 -4.72 15.52
CA PRO A 265 15.33 -4.27 14.26
C PRO A 265 14.98 -5.21 13.09
N VAL A 266 14.64 -4.63 11.94
CA VAL A 266 14.43 -5.34 10.67
C VAL A 266 15.47 -4.81 9.67
N PRO A 267 16.13 -5.67 8.87
CA PRO A 267 17.07 -5.23 7.83
C PRO A 267 16.45 -4.26 6.80
N GLU A 268 17.26 -3.40 6.18
CA GLU A 268 16.81 -2.35 5.24
C GLU A 268 16.98 -2.72 3.75
N HIS A 269 17.07 -4.01 3.41
CA HIS A 269 17.23 -4.49 2.04
C HIS A 269 16.01 -5.31 1.60
N GLY A 270 15.78 -5.43 0.29
CA GLY A 270 14.61 -6.14 -0.22
C GLY A 270 13.29 -5.60 0.36
N LEU A 271 12.39 -6.48 0.79
CA LEU A 271 11.14 -6.08 1.46
C LEU A 271 11.35 -5.42 2.84
N GLY A 272 12.54 -5.57 3.42
CA GLY A 272 12.92 -4.91 4.66
C GLY A 272 12.85 -3.38 4.58
N ALA A 273 13.20 -2.80 3.43
CA ALA A 273 13.03 -1.36 3.18
C ALA A 273 11.56 -0.93 3.26
N ALA A 274 10.65 -1.73 2.67
CA ALA A 274 9.21 -1.49 2.73
C ALA A 274 8.67 -1.61 4.17
N ILE A 275 9.06 -2.67 4.88
CA ILE A 275 8.68 -2.89 6.29
C ILE A 275 9.11 -1.68 7.13
N ASN A 276 10.39 -1.27 7.04
CA ASN A 276 10.92 -0.16 7.82
C ASN A 276 10.29 1.19 7.45
N ASP A 277 9.94 1.45 6.18
CA ASP A 277 9.16 2.64 5.80
C ASP A 277 7.80 2.68 6.53
N ARG A 278 7.07 1.55 6.59
CA ARG A 278 5.80 1.47 7.31
C ARG A 278 5.97 1.66 8.80
N LEU A 279 6.95 1.00 9.39
CA LEU A 279 7.25 1.09 10.82
C LEU A 279 7.63 2.52 11.24
N ARG A 280 8.49 3.21 10.46
CA ARG A 280 8.85 4.62 10.69
C ARG A 280 7.63 5.53 10.69
N ARG A 281 6.72 5.36 9.73
CA ARG A 281 5.47 6.15 9.64
C ARG A 281 4.49 5.82 10.76
N ALA A 282 4.43 4.56 11.20
CA ALA A 282 3.61 4.13 12.33
C ALA A 282 4.12 4.70 13.68
N ALA A 283 5.44 4.89 13.80
CA ALA A 283 6.09 5.49 14.97
C ALA A 283 6.18 7.03 14.93
N ALA A 284 5.87 7.66 13.79
CA ALA A 284 5.94 9.12 13.64
C ALA A 284 4.99 9.83 14.62
N PRO A 285 5.38 11.01 15.15
CA PRO A 285 4.51 11.82 16.01
C PRO A 285 3.16 12.10 15.32
N ARG A 286 2.08 12.03 16.11
CA ARG A 286 0.74 12.41 15.64
C ARG A 286 0.62 13.93 15.77
N ALA A 287 0.20 14.58 14.68
CA ALA A 287 -0.24 15.98 14.70
C ALA A 287 -1.66 16.07 15.29
#